data_AF-A0A1Q8YCA5-F1
#
_entry.id   AF-A0A1Q8YCA5-F1
#
_cell.length_a   1.000
_cell.length_b   1.000
_cell.length_c   1.000
_cell.angle_alpha   90.00
_cell.angle_beta   90.00
_cell.angle_gamma   90.00
#
_symmetry.space_group_name_H-M   'P 1'
#
loop_
_entity.id
_entity.type
_entity.pdbx_description
1 polymer ?
#
loop_
_entity_poly.entity_id
_entity_poly.type
_entity_poly.pdbx_seq_one_letter_code
_entity_poly.pdbx_strand_id
1 'polypeptide(L)'
;MRVLLTLGGAIYMLNLAYRIARADMTDAFTETITKAPSVFSGVLAQVSNPKAWIVSIAAVSIYVNSSDYYNFTLILFCVVFFFACSLSLLGWSAIGATARKNFGNLRRFNVIMAILLTTSIALMLKDILSEFKHFFEYT
;
A
#
# COMPACT_ATOMS: atom_id res chain seq x y z
N MET A 1 -13.87 10.91 -15.64
CA MET A 1 -12.73 11.18 -14.71
C MET A 1 -12.21 9.91 -14.02
N ARG A 2 -13.05 9.04 -13.44
CA ARG A 2 -12.62 7.81 -12.73
C ARG A 2 -11.72 6.89 -13.57
N VAL A 3 -12.10 6.59 -14.81
CA VAL A 3 -11.33 5.69 -15.70
C VAL A 3 -9.89 6.18 -15.95
N LEU A 4 -9.71 7.49 -16.14
CA LEU A 4 -8.38 8.09 -16.36
C LEU A 4 -7.48 7.94 -15.13
N LEU A 5 -8.01 8.20 -13.93
CA LEU A 5 -7.29 8.02 -12.67
C LEU A 5 -6.89 6.56 -12.46
N THR A 6 -7.79 5.61 -12.76
CA THR A 6 -7.48 4.19 -12.64
C THR A 6 -6.43 3.73 -13.65
N LEU A 7 -6.51 4.17 -14.90
CA LEU A 7 -5.50 3.86 -15.91
C LEU A 7 -4.12 4.40 -15.52
N GLY A 8 -4.05 5.65 -15.05
CA GLY A 8 -2.81 6.25 -14.56
C GLY A 8 -2.23 5.47 -13.37
N GLY A 9 -3.08 5.11 -12.41
CA GLY A 9 -2.69 4.29 -11.26
C GLY A 9 -2.20 2.89 -11.66
N ALA A 10 -2.88 2.24 -12.60
CA ALA A 10 -2.52 0.93 -13.11
C ALA A 10 -1.15 0.94 -13.81
N ILE A 11 -0.88 1.95 -14.65
CA ILE A 11 0.43 2.13 -15.30
C ILE A 11 1.52 2.31 -14.24
N TYR A 12 1.28 3.16 -13.23
CA TYR A 12 2.24 3.37 -12.15
C TYR A 12 2.50 2.07 -11.35
N MET A 13 1.46 1.31 -11.02
CA MET A 13 1.61 0.05 -10.29
C MET A 13 2.30 -1.04 -11.13
N LEU A 14 2.07 -1.08 -12.45
CA LEU A 14 2.81 -1.97 -13.36
C LEU A 14 4.30 -1.59 -13.39
N ASN A 15 4.62 -0.30 -13.45
CA ASN A 15 5.99 0.18 -13.32
C ASN A 15 6.61 -0.24 -11.97
N LEU A 16 5.84 -0.17 -10.88
CA LEU A 16 6.30 -0.65 -9.57
C LEU A 16 6.54 -2.16 -9.57
N ALA A 17 5.63 -2.96 -10.15
CA ALA A 17 5.78 -4.41 -10.28
C ALA A 17 7.06 -4.76 -11.05
N TYR A 18 7.33 -4.06 -12.15
CA TYR A 18 8.57 -4.21 -12.93
C TYR A 18 9.81 -3.90 -12.10
N ARG A 19 9.79 -2.81 -11.32
CA ARG A 19 10.89 -2.44 -10.42
C ARG A 19 11.11 -3.48 -9.32
N ILE A 20 10.05 -4.06 -8.76
CA ILE A 20 10.15 -5.13 -7.76
C ILE A 20 10.82 -6.37 -8.38
N ALA A 21 10.39 -6.79 -9.57
CA ALA A 21 10.94 -7.95 -10.28
C ALA A 21 12.42 -7.80 -10.64
N ARG A 22 12.87 -6.56 -10.91
CA ARG A 22 14.25 -6.22 -11.28
C ARG A 22 15.12 -5.70 -10.14
N ALA A 23 14.61 -5.66 -8.91
CA ALA A 23 15.40 -5.17 -7.79
C ALA A 23 16.67 -6.02 -7.63
N ASP A 24 17.83 -5.36 -7.68
CA ASP A 24 19.12 -6.03 -7.46
C ASP A 24 19.23 -6.46 -6.00
N MET A 25 19.55 -7.75 -5.82
CA MET A 25 19.64 -8.40 -4.51
C MET A 25 21.09 -8.50 -4.02
N THR A 26 22.04 -8.05 -4.83
CA THR A 26 23.48 -8.11 -4.57
C THR A 26 23.84 -7.24 -3.36
N ASP A 27 23.22 -6.06 -3.23
CA ASP A 27 23.48 -5.13 -2.12
C ASP A 27 22.84 -5.57 -0.79
N ALA A 28 21.83 -6.44 -0.83
CA ALA A 28 21.09 -6.87 0.35
C ALA A 28 21.93 -7.72 1.33
N PHE A 29 23.06 -8.27 0.87
CA PHE A 29 24.01 -9.06 1.68
C PHE A 29 25.31 -8.31 1.99
N THR A 30 25.61 -7.19 1.32
CA THR A 30 26.88 -6.46 1.45
C THR A 30 26.74 -5.17 2.25
N GLU A 31 25.53 -4.63 2.41
CA GLU A 31 25.30 -3.54 3.35
C GLU A 31 25.47 -4.04 4.80
N THR A 32 26.66 -3.79 5.36
CA THR A 32 26.79 -3.59 6.79
C THR A 32 25.81 -2.49 7.18
N ILE A 33 24.71 -2.86 7.84
CA ILE A 33 23.72 -1.91 8.39
C ILE A 33 24.47 -1.05 9.42
N THR A 34 25.04 0.06 8.97
CA THR A 34 25.88 0.93 9.79
C THR A 34 25.04 1.75 10.77
N LYS A 35 23.72 1.90 10.53
CA LYS A 35 22.77 2.43 11.51
C LYS A 35 21.32 2.13 11.12
N ALA A 36 20.53 1.59 12.05
CA ALA A 36 19.08 1.54 11.88
C ALA A 36 18.51 2.98 11.85
N PRO A 37 17.48 3.25 11.02
CA PRO A 37 16.80 4.55 11.03
C PRO A 37 16.25 4.89 12.41
N SER A 38 16.33 6.16 12.79
CA SER A 38 15.73 6.66 14.03
C SER A 38 14.20 6.57 13.97
N VAL A 39 13.55 6.43 15.13
CA VAL A 39 12.09 6.54 15.27
C VAL A 39 11.57 7.84 14.64
N PHE A 40 12.33 8.95 14.78
CA PHE A 40 11.95 10.24 14.21
C PHE A 40 11.92 10.23 12.68
N SER A 41 12.87 9.54 12.04
CA SER A 41 12.86 9.34 10.58
C SER A 41 11.62 8.55 10.14
N GLY A 42 11.20 7.57 10.96
CA GLY A 42 9.95 6.84 10.74
C GLY A 42 8.71 7.73 10.84
N VAL A 43 8.65 8.61 11.85
CA VAL A 43 7.54 9.58 12.00
C VAL A 43 7.46 10.53 10.81
N LEU A 44 8.59 11.09 10.38
CA LEU A 44 8.65 11.97 9.20
C LEU A 44 8.21 11.25 7.92
N ALA A 45 8.59 9.99 7.76
CA ALA A 45 8.16 9.18 6.62
C ALA A 45 6.64 8.93 6.62
N GLN A 46 6.03 8.72 7.80
CA GLN A 46 4.57 8.56 7.91
C GLN A 46 3.82 9.87 7.63
N VAL A 47 4.31 10.99 8.16
CA VAL A 47 3.69 12.30 7.92
C VAL A 47 3.77 12.67 6.44
N SER A 48 4.87 12.35 5.76
CA SER A 48 5.05 12.66 4.33
C SER A 48 4.28 11.73 3.39
N ASN A 49 3.49 10.79 3.91
CA ASN A 49 2.78 9.78 3.12
C ASN A 49 1.37 10.26 2.71
N PRO A 50 1.16 10.77 1.48
CA PRO A 50 -0.16 11.26 1.05
C PRO A 50 -1.21 10.14 1.02
N LYS A 51 -0.80 8.87 0.93
CA LYS A 51 -1.70 7.72 1.03
C LYS A 51 -2.35 7.65 2.40
N ALA A 52 -1.58 7.92 3.47
CA ALA A 52 -2.11 7.90 4.83
C ALA A 52 -3.14 9.02 5.04
N TRP A 53 -2.88 10.22 4.53
CA TRP A 53 -3.79 11.35 4.65
C TRP A 53 -5.13 11.07 3.97
N ILE A 54 -5.12 10.55 2.74
CA ILE A 54 -6.34 10.24 1.99
C ILE A 54 -7.18 9.20 2.73
N VAL A 55 -6.56 8.15 3.28
CA VAL A 55 -7.28 7.12 4.06
C VAL A 55 -7.86 7.72 5.33
N SER A 56 -7.10 8.52 6.08
CA SER A 56 -7.59 9.16 7.31
C SER A 56 -8.77 10.09 7.03
N ILE A 57 -8.72 10.90 5.98
CA ILE A 57 -9.82 11.80 5.59
C ILE A 57 -11.07 11.00 5.22
N ALA A 58 -10.91 9.95 4.41
CA ALA A 58 -12.03 9.07 4.04
C ALA A 58 -12.66 8.40 5.26
N ALA A 59 -11.85 7.88 6.18
CA ALA A 59 -12.33 7.20 7.38
C ALA A 59 -13.01 8.17 8.36
N VAL A 60 -12.47 9.36 8.58
CA VAL A 60 -13.13 10.42 9.39
C VAL A 60 -14.48 10.80 8.77
N SER A 61 -14.53 10.91 7.44
CA SER A 61 -15.78 11.23 6.73
C SER A 61 -16.87 10.15 6.90
N ILE A 62 -16.47 8.88 7.07
CA ILE A 62 -17.41 7.76 7.21
C ILE A 62 -17.81 7.57 8.68
N TYR A 63 -16.85 7.64 9.61
CA TYR A 63 -17.04 7.19 10.99
C TYR A 63 -17.20 8.31 12.02
N VAL A 64 -16.73 9.54 11.74
CA VAL A 64 -16.70 10.62 12.73
C VAL A 64 -17.77 11.69 12.44
N ASN A 65 -17.97 12.05 11.17
CA ASN A 65 -18.89 13.14 10.78
C ASN A 65 -20.35 12.91 11.18
N SER A 66 -20.78 11.67 11.37
CA SER A 66 -22.16 11.31 11.70
C SER A 66 -22.43 11.20 13.21
N SER A 67 -21.46 11.55 14.07
CA SER A 67 -21.57 11.38 15.53
C SER A 67 -22.01 12.67 16.23
N ASP A 68 -23.00 12.56 17.13
CA ASP A 68 -23.42 13.64 18.02
C ASP A 68 -22.29 14.09 18.98
N TYR A 69 -21.34 13.20 19.28
CA TYR A 69 -20.18 13.44 20.14
C TYR A 69 -18.89 13.52 19.33
N TYR A 70 -18.82 14.46 18.38
CA TYR A 70 -17.73 14.61 17.41
C TYR A 70 -16.33 14.51 18.04
N ASN A 71 -16.02 15.31 19.06
CA ASN A 71 -14.68 15.36 19.67
C ASN A 71 -14.28 14.02 20.31
N PHE A 72 -15.21 13.37 20.99
CA PHE A 72 -14.96 12.08 21.64
C PHE A 72 -14.74 10.98 20.60
N THR A 73 -15.62 10.89 19.60
CA THR A 73 -15.50 9.93 18.50
C THR A 73 -14.22 10.14 17.70
N LEU A 74 -13.80 11.38 17.46
CA LEU A 74 -12.55 11.69 16.77
C LEU A 74 -11.33 11.17 17.53
N ILE A 75 -11.23 11.45 18.82
CA ILE A 75 -10.10 10.99 19.65
C ILE A 75 -10.08 9.46 19.70
N LEU A 76 -11.23 8.83 19.93
CA LEU A 76 -11.35 7.38 19.95
C LEU A 76 -10.92 6.76 18.61
N PHE A 77 -11.39 7.33 17.50
CA PHE A 77 -11.00 6.92 16.15
C PHE A 77 -9.48 7.02 15.95
N CYS A 78 -8.87 8.16 16.30
CA CYS A 78 -7.42 8.35 16.18
C CYS A 78 -6.62 7.29 16.95
N VAL A 79 -7.02 6.98 18.19
CA VAL A 79 -6.32 5.98 19.02
C VAL A 79 -6.44 4.59 18.40
N VAL A 80 -7.67 4.16 18.08
CA VAL A 80 -7.92 2.84 17.48
C VAL A 80 -7.19 2.71 16.14
N PHE A 81 -7.29 3.72 15.29
CA PHE A 81 -6.67 3.73 13.96
C PHE A 81 -5.14 3.69 14.05
N PHE A 82 -4.54 4.43 14.99
CA PHE A 82 -3.10 4.40 15.24
C PHE A 82 -2.60 3.01 15.62
N PHE A 83 -3.25 2.33 16.57
CA PHE A 83 -2.84 0.99 16.98
C PHE A 83 -3.09 -0.05 15.88
N ALA A 84 -4.25 -0.01 15.22
CA ALA A 84 -4.58 -0.93 14.14
C ALA A 84 -3.56 -0.82 12.99
N CYS A 85 -3.24 0.40 12.55
CA CYS A 85 -2.25 0.62 11.50
C CYS A 85 -0.83 0.23 11.94
N SER A 86 -0.44 0.57 13.17
CA SER A 86 0.89 0.23 13.69
C SER A 86 1.10 -1.28 13.78
N LEU A 87 0.13 -2.02 14.32
CA LEU A 87 0.18 -3.49 14.40
C LEU A 87 0.23 -4.12 13.00
N SER A 88 -0.58 -3.63 12.07
CA SER A 88 -0.56 -4.11 10.69
C SER A 88 0.81 -3.89 10.04
N LEU A 89 1.39 -2.70 10.18
CA LEU A 89 2.68 -2.36 9.59
C LEU A 89 3.83 -3.18 10.18
N LEU A 90 3.82 -3.37 11.50
CA LEU A 90 4.78 -4.25 12.19
C LEU A 90 4.64 -5.71 11.76
N GLY A 91 3.41 -6.18 11.56
CA GLY A 91 3.14 -7.51 11.01
C GLY A 91 3.75 -7.68 9.61
N TRP A 92 3.49 -6.73 8.70
CA TRP A 92 4.05 -6.77 7.35
C TRP A 92 5.57 -6.66 7.32
N SER A 93 6.17 -5.81 8.18
CA SER A 93 7.63 -5.68 8.25
C SER A 93 8.29 -6.96 8.78
N ALA A 94 7.67 -7.62 9.78
CA ALA A 94 8.14 -8.90 10.31
C ALA A 94 8.02 -10.04 9.28
N ILE A 95 6.93 -10.08 8.51
CA ILE A 95 6.78 -11.03 7.40
C ILE A 95 7.86 -10.80 6.34
N GLY A 96 8.12 -9.54 5.97
CA GLY A 96 9.17 -9.19 5.02
C GLY A 96 10.57 -9.59 5.50
N ALA A 97 10.87 -9.36 6.79
CA ALA A 97 12.13 -9.78 7.40
C ALA A 97 12.29 -11.31 7.42
N THR A 98 11.23 -12.04 7.78
CA THR A 98 11.21 -13.50 7.76
C THR A 98 11.37 -14.05 6.35
N ALA A 99 10.67 -13.45 5.38
CA ALA A 99 10.80 -13.82 3.97
C ALA A 99 12.24 -13.61 3.48
N ARG A 100 12.88 -12.50 3.85
CA ARG A 100 14.29 -12.26 3.53
C ARG A 100 15.22 -13.33 4.09
N LYS A 101 14.96 -13.83 5.29
CA LYS A 101 15.79 -14.87 5.94
C LYS A 101 15.55 -16.27 5.38
N ASN A 102 14.30 -16.62 5.07
CA ASN A 102 13.92 -18.00 4.73
C ASN A 102 13.96 -18.28 3.22
N PHE A 103 13.72 -17.27 2.37
CA PHE A 103 13.84 -17.44 0.93
C PHE A 103 15.30 -17.23 0.52
N GLY A 104 16.05 -18.33 0.38
CA GLY A 104 17.45 -18.32 -0.06
C GLY A 104 17.70 -17.68 -1.44
N ASN A 105 16.64 -17.32 -2.17
CA ASN A 105 16.72 -16.50 -3.37
C ASN A 105 15.63 -15.42 -3.38
N LEU A 106 15.99 -14.24 -2.85
CA LEU A 106 15.14 -13.05 -2.80
C LEU A 106 14.57 -12.64 -4.18
N ARG A 107 15.28 -12.95 -5.27
CA ARG A 107 14.79 -12.68 -6.63
C ARG A 107 13.53 -13.48 -6.94
N ARG A 108 13.45 -14.74 -6.50
CA ARG A 108 12.23 -15.56 -6.68
C ARG A 108 11.06 -14.98 -5.90
N PHE A 109 11.29 -14.56 -4.65
CA PHE A 109 10.27 -13.90 -3.84
C PHE A 109 9.75 -12.63 -4.53
N ASN A 110 10.65 -11.77 -5.01
CA ASN A 110 10.28 -10.55 -5.71
C ASN A 110 9.51 -10.81 -7.02
N VAL A 111 9.91 -11.81 -7.80
CA VAL A 111 9.18 -12.20 -9.02
C VAL A 111 7.77 -12.68 -8.68
N ILE A 112 7.61 -13.49 -7.62
CA ILE A 112 6.28 -13.92 -7.15
C ILE A 112 5.43 -12.70 -6.78
N MET A 113 5.96 -11.78 -5.96
CA MET A 113 5.25 -10.56 -5.57
C MET A 113 4.86 -9.68 -6.77
N ALA A 114 5.74 -9.55 -7.75
CA ALA A 114 5.47 -8.81 -8.99
C ALA A 114 4.36 -9.48 -9.82
N ILE A 115 4.35 -10.81 -9.91
CA ILE A 115 3.28 -11.56 -10.58
C ILE A 115 1.95 -11.34 -9.86
N LEU A 116 1.90 -11.50 -8.54
CA LEU A 116 0.70 -11.25 -7.74
C LEU A 116 0.16 -9.82 -7.94
N LEU A 117 1.04 -8.82 -7.93
CA LEU A 117 0.65 -7.42 -8.16
C LEU A 117 0.10 -7.22 -9.59
N THR A 118 0.78 -7.77 -10.59
CA THR A 118 0.34 -7.67 -12.00
C THR A 118 -1.02 -8.35 -12.21
N THR A 119 -1.24 -9.53 -11.61
CA THR A 119 -2.53 -10.23 -11.67
C THR A 119 -3.64 -9.42 -11.03
N SER A 120 -3.38 -8.78 -9.88
CA SER A 120 -4.36 -7.91 -9.22
C SER A 120 -4.78 -6.72 -10.11
N ILE A 121 -3.81 -6.08 -10.76
CA ILE A 121 -4.07 -4.98 -11.69
C ILE A 121 -4.88 -5.48 -12.91
N ALA A 122 -4.54 -6.66 -13.44
CA ALA A 122 -5.26 -7.24 -14.58
C ALA A 122 -6.74 -7.52 -14.26
N LEU A 123 -7.03 -8.03 -13.07
CA LEU A 123 -8.40 -8.24 -12.59
C LEU A 123 -9.15 -6.91 -12.48
N MET A 124 -8.54 -5.90 -11.84
CA MET A 124 -9.14 -4.57 -11.70
C MET A 124 -9.45 -3.90 -13.05
N LEU A 125 -8.57 -4.05 -14.05
CA LEU A 125 -8.79 -3.51 -15.39
C LEU A 125 -9.91 -4.24 -16.12
N LYS A 126 -10.06 -5.56 -15.93
CA LYS A 126 -11.15 -6.34 -16.51
C LYS A 126 -12.50 -5.86 -16.00
N ASP A 127 -12.62 -5.63 -14.69
CA ASP A 127 -13.86 -5.15 -14.06
C ASP A 127 -14.26 -3.78 -14.65
N ILE A 128 -13.31 -2.86 -14.80
CA ILE A 128 -13.56 -1.54 -15.39
C ILE A 128 -13.96 -1.62 -16.87
N LEU A 129 -13.32 -2.50 -17.65
CA LEU A 129 -13.67 -2.67 -19.06
C LEU A 129 -15.09 -3.23 -19.21
N SER A 130 -15.52 -4.12 -18.32
CA SER A 130 -16.90 -4.61 -18.32
C SER A 130 -17.92 -3.52 -17.98
N GLU A 131 -17.65 -2.67 -16.98
CA GLU A 131 -18.51 -1.53 -16.64
C GLU A 131 -18.60 -0.53 -17.80
N PHE A 132 -17.46 -0.22 -18.42
CA PHE A 132 -17.41 0.72 -19.54
C PHE A 132 -18.18 0.22 -20.76
N LYS A 133 -18.08 -1.08 -21.07
CA LYS A 133 -18.82 -1.69 -22.17
C LYS A 133 -20.32 -1.70 -21.90
N HIS A 134 -20.74 -2.01 -20.67
CA HIS A 134 -22.14 -1.96 -20.25
C HIS A 134 -22.70 -0.53 -20.27
N PHE A 135 -21.88 0.50 -20.03
CA PHE A 135 -22.32 1.88 -20.18
C PHE A 135 -22.65 2.21 -21.64
N PHE A 136 -21.82 1.79 -22.59
CA PHE A 136 -22.00 2.05 -24.03
C PHE A 136 -23.07 1.19 -24.72
N GLU A 137 -23.38 -0.01 -24.23
CA GLU A 137 -24.44 -0.87 -24.81
C GLU A 137 -25.87 -0.46 -24.37
N TYR A 138 -26.00 0.38 -23.34
CA TYR A 138 -27.30 0.79 -22.76
C TYR A 138 -27.52 2.31 -22.73
N THR A 139 -26.70 3.10 -23.44
CA THR A 139 -26.96 4.50 -23.80
C THR A 139 -27.01 4.66 -25.31
#